data_AF-A0A833LK21-F1
#
_entry.id   AF-A0A833LK21-F1
#
_cell.length_a   1.000
_cell.length_b   1.000
_cell.length_c   1.000
_cell.angle_alpha   90.00
_cell.angle_beta   90.00
_cell.angle_gamma   90.00
#
_symmetry.space_group_name_H-M   'P 1'
#
loop_
_entity.id
_entity.type
_entity.pdbx_description
1 polymer ?
#
loop_
_entity_poly.entity_id
_entity_poly.type
_entity_poly.pdbx_seq_one_letter_code
_entity_poly.pdbx_strand_id
1 'polypeptide(L)'
;MANPLLTGLDWGTKVQSGGEITYFFAPTNYSYANGAGTSAGFEPYEKAQFRLAFQSYETFLGITFREVSSEAGADFNLLTYSGNSSLLGSFYPPGTGPYSGFGFFNYSGVGWDWDQPGSGGLERGGLGFVTIIHELGHGLGLAHPHDNGGGSTIFPGVTSAFGDYGAYNLNQGVYTTMSYNDGWETNPDGPTPSLVYGRQATPMALDIAVLQAKYGANTTYHSGPNTYVLPTTNGVGTFYTCIWDTGGSDAIVNNRSAPSVIDLRAATLQVGVGGGGFLSFADGVHGGLTIANGVVIEAAFGGGGADFIVGNAASNLLAGRGGGDVLIGLTRNDRLIGGAGDDRLVGSAGNDILTGGPDRDILNGGPGRDRFDFNTTFESAAGATRDVIQQFSHTQRDRIDLSSIDANTTAGGDQAFTFIGAQTFAAYKVSHPGVPGMVRVAGTIVQVDQNGNGVVDMTIRVGGSVLNATDFFL
;
A
#
# COMPACT_ATOMS: atom_id res chain seq x y z
N MET A 1 -6.19 -27.30 -8.39
CA MET A 1 -7.38 -27.08 -7.53
C MET A 1 -7.82 -25.64 -7.72
N ALA A 2 -9.12 -25.36 -7.70
CA ALA A 2 -9.61 -23.98 -7.75
C ALA A 2 -9.15 -23.21 -6.50
N ASN A 3 -8.91 -21.91 -6.63
CA ASN A 3 -8.47 -21.07 -5.54
C ASN A 3 -9.63 -20.85 -4.55
N PRO A 4 -9.54 -21.32 -3.29
CA PRO A 4 -10.66 -21.28 -2.35
C PRO A 4 -11.05 -19.86 -1.93
N LEU A 5 -10.14 -18.87 -2.02
CA LEU A 5 -10.48 -17.48 -1.75
C LEU A 5 -11.38 -16.89 -2.84
N LEU A 6 -11.15 -17.27 -4.10
CA LEU A 6 -11.94 -16.77 -5.22
C LEU A 6 -13.26 -17.53 -5.35
N THR A 7 -13.24 -18.86 -5.21
CA THR A 7 -14.48 -19.66 -5.23
C THR A 7 -15.35 -19.41 -4.00
N GLY A 8 -14.76 -18.95 -2.89
CA GLY A 8 -15.52 -18.62 -1.69
C GLY A 8 -16.27 -17.30 -1.75
N LEU A 9 -15.81 -16.36 -2.58
CA LEU A 9 -16.52 -15.11 -2.85
C LEU A 9 -17.38 -15.19 -4.12
N ASP A 10 -17.30 -16.27 -4.91
CA ASP A 10 -18.08 -16.40 -6.13
C ASP A 10 -19.45 -17.03 -5.84
N TRP A 11 -20.52 -16.23 -5.95
CA TRP A 11 -21.91 -16.72 -5.83
C TRP A 11 -22.32 -17.64 -7.01
N GLY A 12 -21.51 -17.74 -8.06
CA GLY A 12 -21.79 -18.54 -9.25
C GLY A 12 -22.72 -17.85 -10.25
N THR A 13 -23.21 -16.65 -9.96
CA THR A 13 -24.07 -15.87 -10.86
C THR A 13 -23.46 -14.50 -11.16
N LYS A 14 -23.99 -13.84 -12.20
CA LYS A 14 -23.64 -12.48 -12.60
C LYS A 14 -24.78 -11.83 -13.37
N VAL A 15 -24.82 -10.51 -13.40
CA VAL A 15 -25.72 -9.77 -14.29
C VAL A 15 -25.31 -10.04 -15.73
N GLN A 16 -26.27 -10.35 -16.60
CA GLN A 16 -26.02 -10.55 -18.03
C GLN A 16 -26.08 -9.20 -18.75
N SER A 17 -25.14 -8.31 -18.42
CA SER A 17 -25.04 -6.98 -19.01
C SER A 17 -24.03 -6.96 -20.18
N GLY A 18 -24.38 -6.23 -21.24
CA GLY A 18 -23.50 -6.00 -22.40
C GLY A 18 -22.44 -4.91 -22.17
N GLY A 19 -21.96 -4.73 -20.93
CA GLY A 19 -21.03 -3.66 -20.55
C GLY A 19 -21.65 -2.50 -19.76
N GLU A 20 -22.96 -2.49 -19.53
CA GLU A 20 -23.67 -1.47 -18.74
C GLU A 20 -24.70 -2.16 -17.84
N ILE A 21 -24.69 -1.85 -16.54
CA ILE A 21 -25.70 -2.29 -15.56
C ILE A 21 -26.62 -1.11 -15.25
N THR A 22 -27.92 -1.28 -15.42
CA THR A 22 -28.89 -0.22 -15.13
C THR A 22 -29.43 -0.33 -13.70
N TYR A 23 -29.71 0.81 -13.06
CA TYR A 23 -30.28 0.83 -11.72
C TYR A 23 -31.43 1.83 -11.58
N PHE A 24 -32.38 1.52 -10.70
CA PHE A 24 -33.54 2.35 -10.40
C PHE A 24 -33.65 2.59 -8.89
N PHE A 25 -33.76 3.86 -8.50
CA PHE A 25 -34.13 4.24 -7.14
C PHE A 25 -35.65 4.25 -6.99
N ALA A 26 -36.18 3.28 -6.24
CA ALA A 26 -37.61 3.19 -5.99
C ALA A 26 -38.14 4.43 -5.25
N PRO A 27 -39.18 5.12 -5.75
CA PRO A 27 -39.75 6.28 -5.09
C PRO A 27 -40.51 5.91 -3.81
N THR A 28 -40.85 6.91 -2.99
CA THR A 28 -41.70 6.73 -1.82
C THR A 28 -43.01 6.04 -2.17
N ASN A 29 -43.46 5.11 -1.32
CA ASN A 29 -44.65 4.28 -1.50
C ASN A 29 -44.58 3.27 -2.67
N TYR A 30 -43.41 3.09 -3.29
CA TYR A 30 -43.21 2.02 -4.24
C TYR A 30 -43.39 0.66 -3.56
N SER A 31 -44.31 -0.16 -4.07
CA SER A 31 -44.59 -1.50 -3.57
C SER A 31 -43.99 -2.52 -4.53
N TYR A 32 -43.11 -3.38 -4.02
CA TYR A 32 -42.50 -4.47 -4.79
C TYR A 32 -43.30 -5.77 -4.62
N ALA A 33 -43.16 -6.69 -5.58
CA ALA A 33 -44.02 -7.86 -5.73
C ALA A 33 -44.16 -8.70 -4.44
N ASN A 34 -45.42 -8.92 -4.01
CA ASN A 34 -45.91 -9.68 -2.84
C ASN A 34 -45.95 -9.00 -1.45
N GLY A 35 -45.92 -7.66 -1.36
CA GLY A 35 -46.45 -6.99 -0.16
C GLY A 35 -45.59 -7.08 1.12
N ALA A 36 -44.29 -7.29 0.97
CA ALA A 36 -43.34 -7.34 2.10
C ALA A 36 -42.87 -5.95 2.59
N GLY A 37 -43.32 -4.85 1.96
CA GLY A 37 -43.08 -3.47 2.40
C GLY A 37 -43.26 -2.43 1.29
N THR A 38 -43.11 -1.16 1.65
CA THR A 38 -43.07 -0.02 0.71
C THR A 38 -41.75 0.73 0.85
N SER A 39 -41.17 1.17 -0.25
CA SER A 39 -39.96 2.02 -0.22
C SER A 39 -40.27 3.35 0.46
N ALA A 40 -39.37 3.84 1.31
CA ALA A 40 -39.44 5.22 1.81
C ALA A 40 -38.94 6.24 0.77
N GLY A 41 -38.28 5.78 -0.29
CA GLY A 41 -37.59 6.64 -1.24
C GLY A 41 -36.18 6.98 -0.77
N PHE A 42 -35.43 7.67 -1.62
CA PHE A 42 -34.07 8.11 -1.32
C PHE A 42 -33.99 9.63 -1.40
N GLU A 43 -33.40 10.22 -0.38
CA GLU A 43 -32.98 11.61 -0.36
C GLU A 43 -31.87 11.86 -1.39
N PRO A 44 -31.72 13.10 -1.90
CA PRO A 44 -30.67 13.43 -2.87
C PRO A 44 -29.26 13.07 -2.40
N TYR A 45 -28.99 13.21 -1.10
CA TYR A 45 -27.71 12.85 -0.48
C TYR A 45 -27.45 11.33 -0.54
N GLU A 46 -28.42 10.50 -0.15
CA GLU A 46 -28.29 9.05 -0.24
C GLU A 46 -28.01 8.61 -1.68
N LYS A 47 -28.76 9.14 -2.65
CA LYS A 47 -28.52 8.85 -4.08
C LYS A 47 -27.10 9.23 -4.51
N ALA A 48 -26.54 10.32 -3.99
CA ALA A 48 -25.17 10.70 -4.29
C ALA A 48 -24.15 9.68 -3.75
N GLN A 49 -24.37 9.14 -2.54
CA GLN A 49 -23.50 8.13 -1.94
C GLN A 49 -23.55 6.79 -2.69
N PHE A 50 -24.73 6.38 -3.16
CA PHE A 50 -24.84 5.22 -4.06
C PHE A 50 -24.08 5.42 -5.37
N ARG A 51 -24.11 6.62 -5.95
CA ARG A 51 -23.34 6.91 -7.17
C ARG A 51 -21.83 6.84 -6.92
N LEU A 52 -21.35 7.30 -5.76
CA LEU A 52 -19.95 7.11 -5.36
C LEU A 52 -19.60 5.63 -5.18
N ALA A 53 -20.49 4.83 -4.61
CA ALA A 53 -20.31 3.39 -4.49
C ALA A 53 -20.24 2.72 -5.88
N PHE A 54 -21.14 3.05 -6.81
CA PHE A 54 -21.06 2.57 -8.19
C PHE A 54 -19.76 2.97 -8.89
N GLN A 55 -19.35 4.23 -8.76
CA GLN A 55 -18.08 4.71 -9.32
C GLN A 55 -16.88 3.92 -8.77
N SER A 56 -16.91 3.48 -7.51
CA SER A 56 -15.85 2.65 -6.95
C SER A 56 -15.68 1.32 -7.71
N TYR A 57 -16.77 0.73 -8.21
CA TYR A 57 -16.75 -0.49 -9.03
C TYR A 57 -16.24 -0.21 -10.47
N GLU A 58 -16.61 0.92 -11.05
CA GLU A 58 -16.19 1.32 -12.41
C GLU A 58 -14.68 1.56 -12.51
N THR A 59 -14.00 1.83 -11.39
CA THR A 59 -12.54 2.02 -11.38
C THR A 59 -11.80 0.78 -11.88
N PHE A 60 -12.27 -0.43 -11.54
CA PHE A 60 -11.57 -1.67 -11.83
C PHE A 60 -12.33 -2.63 -12.76
N LEU A 61 -13.60 -2.36 -13.08
CA LEU A 61 -14.41 -3.17 -13.99
C LEU A 61 -14.62 -2.52 -15.35
N GLY A 62 -14.67 -3.35 -16.39
CA GLY A 62 -15.02 -2.95 -17.75
C GLY A 62 -16.51 -2.70 -17.97
N ILE A 63 -17.26 -2.33 -16.92
CA ILE A 63 -18.69 -2.03 -16.97
C ILE A 63 -18.97 -0.64 -16.43
N THR A 64 -20.11 -0.07 -16.80
CA THR A 64 -20.63 1.17 -16.23
C THR A 64 -21.99 0.97 -15.56
N PHE A 65 -22.38 1.92 -14.69
CA PHE A 65 -23.68 1.96 -14.04
C PHE A 65 -24.50 3.15 -14.50
N ARG A 66 -25.74 2.91 -14.92
CA ARG A 66 -26.65 3.98 -15.40
C ARG A 66 -27.99 3.97 -14.68
N GLU A 67 -28.37 5.13 -14.14
CA GLU A 67 -29.70 5.33 -13.57
C GLU A 67 -30.77 5.30 -14.67
N VAL A 68 -31.88 4.60 -14.42
CA VAL A 68 -33.09 4.58 -15.27
C VAL A 68 -34.30 5.03 -14.46
N SER A 69 -35.37 5.44 -15.15
CA SER A 69 -36.56 6.04 -14.51
C SER A 69 -37.66 5.04 -14.13
N SER A 70 -37.48 3.75 -14.41
CA SER A 70 -38.48 2.71 -14.10
C SER A 70 -37.83 1.35 -13.82
N GLU A 71 -38.43 0.60 -12.89
CA GLU A 71 -38.08 -0.79 -12.56
C GLU A 71 -37.89 -1.68 -13.80
N ALA A 72 -38.83 -1.62 -14.76
CA ALA A 72 -38.81 -2.48 -15.94
C ALA A 72 -37.56 -2.33 -16.83
N GLY A 73 -36.80 -1.24 -16.67
CA GLY A 73 -35.56 -0.98 -17.40
C GLY A 73 -34.30 -1.18 -16.55
N ALA A 74 -34.43 -1.64 -15.31
CA ALA A 74 -33.34 -1.72 -14.34
C ALA A 74 -32.89 -3.17 -14.11
N ASP A 75 -31.57 -3.39 -14.12
CA ASP A 75 -30.98 -4.61 -13.58
C ASP A 75 -31.04 -4.60 -12.04
N PHE A 76 -30.78 -3.44 -11.43
CA PHE A 76 -30.82 -3.22 -9.99
C PHE A 76 -31.98 -2.35 -9.56
N ASN A 77 -32.82 -2.85 -8.66
CA ASN A 77 -33.92 -2.13 -8.05
C ASN A 77 -33.57 -1.83 -6.60
N LEU A 78 -33.31 -0.57 -6.29
CA LEU A 78 -32.83 -0.12 -4.98
C LEU A 78 -34.00 0.47 -4.19
N LEU A 79 -34.15 0.03 -2.94
CA LEU A 79 -35.24 0.43 -2.05
C LEU A 79 -34.71 0.74 -0.65
N THR A 80 -35.33 1.71 0.01
CA THR A 80 -35.12 1.95 1.44
C THR A 80 -36.31 1.44 2.24
N TYR A 81 -36.07 0.93 3.44
CA TYR A 81 -37.12 0.53 4.37
C TYR A 81 -36.71 0.82 5.82
N SER A 82 -37.66 0.77 6.75
CA SER A 82 -37.36 0.82 8.19
C SER A 82 -37.57 -0.55 8.80
N GLY A 83 -36.61 -0.99 9.59
CA GLY A 83 -36.65 -2.26 10.29
C GLY A 83 -35.77 -2.29 11.53
N ASN A 84 -35.42 -3.49 11.98
CA ASN A 84 -34.47 -3.69 13.08
C ASN A 84 -33.13 -3.01 12.76
N SER A 85 -32.64 -2.13 13.65
CA SER A 85 -31.43 -1.33 13.42
C SER A 85 -30.15 -2.14 13.23
N SER A 86 -30.11 -3.41 13.64
CA SER A 86 -28.96 -4.30 13.43
C SER A 86 -28.92 -4.96 12.04
N LEU A 87 -29.99 -4.88 11.25
CA LEU A 87 -30.03 -5.41 9.89
C LEU A 87 -29.90 -4.23 8.93
N LEU A 88 -28.70 -4.05 8.37
CA LEU A 88 -28.32 -2.81 7.67
C LEU A 88 -28.76 -2.81 6.20
N GLY A 89 -28.59 -3.94 5.53
CA GLY A 89 -28.88 -4.12 4.12
C GLY A 89 -29.17 -5.58 3.79
N SER A 90 -29.69 -5.79 2.58
CA SER A 90 -29.68 -7.08 1.91
C SER A 90 -29.84 -6.87 0.40
N PHE A 91 -29.15 -7.67 -0.40
CA PHE A 91 -29.30 -7.66 -1.84
C PHE A 91 -29.50 -9.07 -2.36
N TYR A 92 -30.51 -9.26 -3.20
CA TYR A 92 -30.80 -10.54 -3.84
C TYR A 92 -29.91 -10.72 -5.07
N PRO A 93 -28.97 -11.66 -5.08
CA PRO A 93 -28.00 -11.80 -6.16
C PRO A 93 -28.65 -12.19 -7.49
N PRO A 94 -27.96 -11.99 -8.63
CA PRO A 94 -28.48 -12.34 -9.94
C PRO A 94 -28.94 -13.80 -10.00
N GLY A 95 -30.10 -14.07 -10.61
CA GLY A 95 -30.59 -15.42 -10.87
C GLY A 95 -31.12 -16.19 -9.64
N THR A 96 -31.31 -15.52 -8.50
CA THR A 96 -31.78 -16.16 -7.23
C THR A 96 -33.31 -16.19 -7.06
N GLY A 97 -34.06 -16.03 -8.15
CA GLY A 97 -35.52 -16.09 -8.17
C GLY A 97 -36.18 -14.74 -8.45
N PRO A 98 -37.45 -14.54 -8.04
CA PRO A 98 -38.26 -13.40 -8.45
C PRO A 98 -37.77 -12.04 -7.91
N TYR A 99 -36.90 -12.04 -6.90
CA TYR A 99 -36.32 -10.84 -6.31
C TYR A 99 -34.90 -10.55 -6.80
N SER A 100 -34.37 -11.32 -7.74
CA SER A 100 -33.05 -11.07 -8.34
C SER A 100 -32.91 -9.61 -8.76
N GLY A 101 -31.84 -8.95 -8.31
CA GLY A 101 -31.59 -7.53 -8.62
C GLY A 101 -32.21 -6.55 -7.62
N PHE A 102 -32.93 -7.00 -6.60
CA PHE A 102 -33.47 -6.11 -5.57
C PHE A 102 -32.48 -5.91 -4.42
N GLY A 103 -32.15 -4.65 -4.13
CA GLY A 103 -31.39 -4.22 -2.97
C GLY A 103 -32.26 -3.46 -1.98
N PHE A 104 -32.25 -3.89 -0.72
CA PHE A 104 -33.03 -3.33 0.38
C PHE A 104 -32.10 -2.74 1.42
N PHE A 105 -32.25 -1.45 1.70
CA PHE A 105 -31.39 -0.70 2.60
C PHE A 105 -32.19 -0.15 3.78
N ASN A 106 -31.76 -0.44 5.00
CA ASN A 106 -32.49 -0.05 6.19
C ASN A 106 -32.11 1.38 6.59
N TYR A 107 -33.00 2.35 6.33
CA TYR A 107 -32.72 3.75 6.67
C TYR A 107 -32.78 4.04 8.17
N SER A 108 -33.25 3.09 8.98
CA SER A 108 -33.18 3.10 10.45
C SER A 108 -32.02 2.24 10.99
N GLY A 109 -31.18 1.72 10.11
CA GLY A 109 -29.98 0.94 10.43
C GLY A 109 -28.88 1.79 11.05
N VAL A 110 -28.04 1.17 11.87
CA VAL A 110 -26.88 1.85 12.47
C VAL A 110 -25.93 2.35 11.36
N GLY A 111 -25.59 3.64 11.39
CA GLY A 111 -24.64 4.26 10.44
C GLY A 111 -25.26 4.72 9.12
N TRP A 112 -26.58 4.59 8.92
CA TRP A 112 -27.24 5.08 7.70
C TRP A 112 -27.46 6.59 7.69
N ASP A 113 -27.40 7.28 8.84
CA ASP A 113 -27.31 8.75 9.06
C ASP A 113 -27.65 9.66 7.85
N TRP A 114 -28.85 9.48 7.27
CA TRP A 114 -29.25 10.07 5.99
C TRP A 114 -29.43 11.59 6.06
N ASP A 115 -29.59 12.11 7.27
CA ASP A 115 -29.78 13.53 7.60
C ASP A 115 -28.47 14.22 8.05
N GLN A 116 -27.31 13.54 7.97
CA GLN A 116 -26.00 14.05 8.36
C GLN A 116 -25.00 14.13 7.19
N PRO A 117 -25.28 14.92 6.12
CA PRO A 117 -24.38 15.04 4.99
C PRO A 117 -23.03 15.64 5.39
N GLY A 118 -21.93 15.01 4.97
CA GLY A 118 -20.57 15.42 5.28
C GLY A 118 -20.06 15.01 6.66
N SER A 119 -20.88 14.34 7.49
CA SER A 119 -20.52 13.97 8.86
C SER A 119 -20.97 12.58 9.31
N GLY A 120 -21.92 11.96 8.61
CA GLY A 120 -22.53 10.68 8.99
C GLY A 120 -21.84 9.43 8.43
N GLY A 121 -22.36 8.26 8.81
CA GLY A 121 -21.83 6.95 8.39
C GLY A 121 -22.02 6.60 6.91
N LEU A 122 -22.75 7.41 6.16
CA LEU A 122 -22.86 7.30 4.70
C LEU A 122 -21.67 7.92 3.95
N GLU A 123 -20.76 8.61 4.61
CA GLU A 123 -19.52 9.08 4.00
C GLU A 123 -18.52 7.94 3.78
N ARG A 124 -17.60 8.10 2.82
CA ARG A 124 -16.54 7.10 2.55
C ARG A 124 -15.76 6.79 3.84
N GLY A 125 -15.72 5.49 4.18
CA GLY A 125 -15.12 4.99 5.42
C GLY A 125 -16.13 4.75 6.56
N GLY A 126 -17.35 5.24 6.44
CA GLY A 126 -18.42 4.98 7.39
C GLY A 126 -19.12 3.62 7.18
N LEU A 127 -19.88 3.20 8.19
CA LEU A 127 -20.60 1.93 8.21
C LEU A 127 -21.72 1.86 7.15
N GLY A 128 -22.48 2.95 6.98
CA GLY A 128 -23.51 3.03 5.96
C GLY A 128 -22.93 2.93 4.55
N PHE A 129 -21.81 3.61 4.29
CA PHE A 129 -21.17 3.57 2.98
C PHE A 129 -20.63 2.18 2.62
N VAL A 130 -19.94 1.50 3.56
CA VAL A 130 -19.48 0.13 3.30
C VAL A 130 -20.64 -0.84 3.12
N THR A 131 -21.76 -0.64 3.83
CA THR A 131 -22.99 -1.43 3.62
C THR A 131 -23.47 -1.29 2.18
N ILE A 132 -23.48 -0.07 1.62
CA ILE A 132 -23.86 0.12 0.20
C ILE A 132 -22.94 -0.69 -0.71
N ILE A 133 -21.62 -0.59 -0.54
CA ILE A 133 -20.67 -1.32 -1.38
C ILE A 133 -20.86 -2.83 -1.24
N HIS A 134 -21.01 -3.32 -0.01
CA HIS A 134 -21.23 -4.74 0.31
C HIS A 134 -22.46 -5.30 -0.43
N GLU A 135 -23.61 -4.64 -0.29
CA GLU A 135 -24.85 -5.09 -0.91
C GLU A 135 -24.80 -5.02 -2.44
N LEU A 136 -24.15 -3.99 -3.00
CA LEU A 136 -23.89 -3.96 -4.44
C LEU A 136 -22.96 -5.10 -4.89
N GLY A 137 -22.04 -5.56 -4.03
CA GLY A 137 -21.21 -6.73 -4.27
C GLY A 137 -22.03 -8.00 -4.45
N HIS A 138 -23.02 -8.22 -3.59
CA HIS A 138 -24.03 -9.28 -3.78
C HIS A 138 -24.81 -9.12 -5.08
N GLY A 139 -25.23 -7.89 -5.42
CA GLY A 139 -25.88 -7.60 -6.70
C GLY A 139 -25.03 -7.93 -7.92
N LEU A 140 -23.71 -7.90 -7.78
CA LEU A 140 -22.76 -8.30 -8.81
C LEU A 140 -22.38 -9.78 -8.74
N GLY A 141 -22.91 -10.53 -7.77
CA GLY A 141 -22.71 -11.97 -7.63
C GLY A 141 -21.52 -12.35 -6.74
N LEU A 142 -21.18 -11.53 -5.75
CA LEU A 142 -20.28 -11.91 -4.67
C LEU A 142 -21.02 -12.61 -3.52
N ALA A 143 -20.34 -13.55 -2.87
CA ALA A 143 -20.81 -14.25 -1.67
C ALA A 143 -19.99 -13.84 -0.44
N HIS A 144 -20.53 -14.14 0.73
CA HIS A 144 -19.77 -13.97 1.95
C HIS A 144 -18.66 -15.02 2.06
N PRO A 145 -17.53 -14.69 2.71
CA PRO A 145 -16.46 -15.65 2.98
C PRO A 145 -16.81 -16.68 4.07
N HIS A 146 -17.89 -16.49 4.82
CA HIS A 146 -18.24 -17.29 6.01
C HIS A 146 -19.48 -18.19 5.83
N ASP A 147 -20.14 -18.15 4.67
CA ASP A 147 -21.29 -18.99 4.35
C ASP A 147 -21.19 -19.60 2.95
N ASN A 148 -22.28 -20.17 2.47
CA ASN A 148 -22.36 -20.88 1.18
C ASN A 148 -23.32 -20.17 0.20
N GLY A 149 -23.38 -18.85 0.24
CA GLY A 149 -24.17 -18.05 -0.70
C GLY A 149 -23.96 -18.49 -2.16
N GLY A 150 -25.03 -18.88 -2.85
CA GLY A 150 -24.95 -19.32 -4.25
C GLY A 150 -24.18 -20.63 -4.49
N GLY A 151 -23.87 -21.39 -3.44
CA GLY A 151 -23.02 -22.57 -3.51
C GLY A 151 -21.53 -22.28 -3.42
N SER A 152 -21.15 -21.07 -3.01
CA SER A 152 -19.76 -20.72 -2.69
C SER A 152 -19.19 -21.63 -1.60
N THR A 153 -17.86 -21.70 -1.56
CA THR A 153 -17.12 -22.38 -0.48
C THR A 153 -16.84 -21.44 0.67
N ILE A 154 -16.84 -21.92 1.91
CA ILE A 154 -16.38 -21.10 3.05
C ILE A 154 -14.85 -20.92 2.97
N PHE A 155 -14.37 -19.73 3.34
CA PHE A 155 -12.94 -19.43 3.38
C PHE A 155 -12.19 -20.40 4.31
N PRO A 156 -10.94 -20.78 3.98
CA PRO A 156 -10.16 -21.67 4.82
C PRO A 156 -10.06 -21.16 6.26
N GLY A 157 -10.42 -22.01 7.22
CA GLY A 157 -10.35 -21.69 8.65
C GLY A 157 -11.50 -20.88 9.21
N VAL A 158 -12.47 -20.44 8.39
CA VAL A 158 -13.65 -19.71 8.85
C VAL A 158 -14.75 -20.66 9.30
N THR A 159 -15.32 -20.37 10.46
CA THR A 159 -16.37 -21.15 11.14
C THR A 159 -17.49 -20.28 11.71
N SER A 160 -17.27 -18.97 11.82
CA SER A 160 -18.24 -17.97 12.29
C SER A 160 -18.23 -16.74 11.39
N ALA A 161 -19.36 -16.02 11.33
CA ALA A 161 -19.49 -14.79 10.57
C ALA A 161 -18.71 -13.62 11.19
N PHE A 162 -18.70 -13.56 12.52
CA PHE A 162 -18.09 -12.47 13.30
C PHE A 162 -17.02 -13.02 14.24
N GLY A 163 -15.95 -12.23 14.44
CA GLY A 163 -14.86 -12.53 15.37
C GLY A 163 -13.98 -13.70 14.93
N ASP A 164 -14.12 -14.17 13.69
CA ASP A 164 -13.35 -15.24 13.09
C ASP A 164 -12.72 -14.77 11.80
N TYR A 165 -11.40 -14.57 11.83
CA TYR A 165 -10.65 -13.99 10.72
C TYR A 165 -10.12 -15.05 9.75
N GLY A 166 -10.36 -16.34 10.01
CA GLY A 166 -9.92 -17.45 9.16
C GLY A 166 -8.40 -17.57 9.04
N ALA A 167 -7.96 -18.41 8.10
CA ALA A 167 -6.54 -18.63 7.83
C ALA A 167 -5.86 -17.33 7.36
N TYR A 168 -4.71 -17.01 7.97
CA TYR A 168 -3.94 -15.80 7.68
C TYR A 168 -4.71 -14.48 7.86
N ASN A 169 -5.80 -14.51 8.65
CA ASN A 169 -6.68 -13.37 8.91
C ASN A 169 -7.36 -12.78 7.65
N LEU A 170 -7.59 -13.60 6.62
CA LEU A 170 -8.13 -13.16 5.33
C LEU A 170 -9.65 -12.91 5.33
N ASN A 171 -10.39 -13.34 6.36
CA ASN A 171 -11.80 -12.99 6.53
C ASN A 171 -11.94 -11.65 7.28
N GLN A 172 -11.55 -10.57 6.62
CA GLN A 172 -11.67 -9.21 7.13
C GLN A 172 -12.03 -8.25 6.00
N GLY A 173 -12.71 -7.16 6.35
CA GLY A 173 -13.14 -6.12 5.43
C GLY A 173 -12.01 -5.60 4.54
N VAL A 174 -10.81 -5.40 5.10
CA VAL A 174 -9.65 -4.89 4.34
C VAL A 174 -9.14 -5.80 3.22
N TYR A 175 -9.62 -7.04 3.14
CA TYR A 175 -9.27 -7.99 2.09
C TYR A 175 -10.46 -8.36 1.19
N THR A 176 -11.67 -8.32 1.75
CA THR A 176 -12.94 -8.44 1.02
C THR A 176 -14.01 -7.65 1.76
N THR A 177 -14.67 -6.73 1.06
CA THR A 177 -15.81 -5.97 1.58
C THR A 177 -17.01 -6.87 1.90
N MET A 178 -17.00 -8.12 1.44
CA MET A 178 -18.03 -9.12 1.76
C MET A 178 -17.85 -9.77 3.14
N SER A 179 -16.76 -9.49 3.85
CA SER A 179 -16.61 -9.96 5.23
C SER A 179 -17.53 -9.19 6.18
N TYR A 180 -18.00 -9.85 7.24
CA TYR A 180 -18.71 -9.21 8.35
C TYR A 180 -17.75 -8.66 9.43
N ASN A 181 -16.46 -8.98 9.34
CA ASN A 181 -15.41 -8.38 10.14
C ASN A 181 -14.93 -7.09 9.45
N ASP A 182 -15.82 -6.10 9.37
CA ASP A 182 -15.60 -4.83 8.66
C ASP A 182 -14.34 -4.09 9.14
N GLY A 183 -13.76 -3.25 8.27
CA GLY A 183 -12.51 -2.57 8.62
C GLY A 183 -11.33 -3.54 8.74
N TRP A 184 -10.41 -3.23 9.66
CA TRP A 184 -9.23 -4.04 9.97
C TRP A 184 -9.25 -4.39 11.47
N GLU A 185 -9.87 -5.50 11.80
CA GLU A 185 -10.06 -5.93 13.19
C GLU A 185 -8.73 -6.30 13.88
N THR A 186 -7.74 -6.73 13.10
CA THR A 186 -6.37 -7.01 13.58
C THR A 186 -5.41 -5.82 13.42
N ASN A 187 -5.91 -4.60 13.25
CA ASN A 187 -5.07 -3.41 13.20
C ASN A 187 -4.24 -3.29 14.50
N PRO A 188 -2.94 -2.92 14.42
CA PRO A 188 -2.10 -2.67 15.59
C PRO A 188 -2.69 -1.72 16.65
N ASP A 189 -3.47 -0.73 16.22
CA ASP A 189 -4.17 0.24 17.08
C ASP A 189 -5.56 -0.23 17.53
N GLY A 190 -5.94 -1.45 17.16
CA GLY A 190 -7.26 -2.03 17.40
C GLY A 190 -8.28 -1.75 16.29
N PRO A 191 -9.48 -2.36 16.38
CA PRO A 191 -10.55 -2.17 15.40
C PRO A 191 -11.03 -0.70 15.36
N THR A 192 -11.70 -0.29 14.29
CA THR A 192 -12.20 1.09 14.19
C THR A 192 -13.14 1.43 15.35
N PRO A 193 -12.90 2.52 16.09
CA PRO A 193 -13.75 2.92 17.22
C PRO A 193 -14.98 3.72 16.78
N SER A 194 -15.20 3.90 15.47
CA SER A 194 -16.14 4.86 14.91
C SER A 194 -17.13 4.19 13.97
N LEU A 195 -18.30 4.81 13.80
CA LEU A 195 -19.28 4.45 12.78
C LEU A 195 -19.13 5.25 11.48
N VAL A 196 -18.35 6.34 11.50
CA VAL A 196 -18.28 7.31 10.38
C VAL A 196 -16.93 7.31 9.66
N TYR A 197 -15.98 6.48 10.10
CA TYR A 197 -14.69 6.29 9.45
C TYR A 197 -14.07 4.93 9.80
N GLY A 198 -12.99 4.59 9.10
CA GLY A 198 -12.17 3.41 9.36
C GLY A 198 -12.72 2.09 8.85
N ARG A 199 -13.65 2.15 7.90
CA ARG A 199 -14.07 1.01 7.06
C ARG A 199 -13.63 1.22 5.63
N GLN A 200 -13.99 0.27 4.78
CA GLN A 200 -13.68 0.26 3.37
C GLN A 200 -14.46 1.36 2.65
N ALA A 201 -13.84 1.94 1.62
CA ALA A 201 -14.52 2.84 0.70
C ALA A 201 -14.47 2.36 -0.76
N THR A 202 -14.01 1.14 -0.98
CA THR A 202 -14.02 0.42 -2.25
C THR A 202 -14.21 -1.07 -2.00
N PRO A 203 -14.56 -1.87 -3.02
CA PRO A 203 -14.22 -3.29 -3.04
C PRO A 203 -12.71 -3.49 -2.84
N MET A 204 -12.34 -4.61 -2.23
CA MET A 204 -10.96 -4.93 -1.88
C MET A 204 -10.35 -5.99 -2.82
N ALA A 205 -9.07 -6.32 -2.64
CA ALA A 205 -8.32 -7.08 -3.65
C ALA A 205 -8.95 -8.41 -4.06
N LEU A 206 -9.58 -9.14 -3.13
CA LEU A 206 -10.26 -10.40 -3.44
C LEU A 206 -11.57 -10.18 -4.21
N ASP A 207 -12.32 -9.13 -3.85
CA ASP A 207 -13.55 -8.73 -4.56
C ASP A 207 -13.22 -8.33 -6.00
N ILE A 208 -12.19 -7.51 -6.18
CA ILE A 208 -11.69 -7.06 -7.49
C ILE A 208 -11.36 -8.26 -8.37
N ALA A 209 -10.61 -9.24 -7.84
CA ALA A 209 -10.22 -10.41 -8.61
C ALA A 209 -11.42 -11.23 -9.10
N VAL A 210 -12.41 -11.48 -8.23
CA VAL A 210 -13.62 -12.24 -8.60
C VAL A 210 -14.47 -11.46 -9.60
N LEU A 211 -14.66 -10.17 -9.37
CA LEU A 211 -15.49 -9.33 -10.25
C LEU A 211 -14.84 -9.10 -11.62
N GLN A 212 -13.52 -8.91 -11.70
CA GLN A 212 -12.83 -8.81 -12.98
C GLN A 212 -12.93 -10.11 -13.79
N ALA A 213 -12.91 -11.28 -13.13
CA ALA A 213 -13.16 -12.55 -13.81
C ALA A 213 -14.59 -12.65 -14.39
N LYS A 214 -15.57 -11.99 -13.76
CA LYS A 214 -16.98 -11.99 -14.20
C LYS A 214 -17.28 -10.96 -15.29
N TYR A 215 -16.74 -9.76 -15.15
CA TYR A 215 -17.15 -8.57 -15.92
C TYR A 215 -16.02 -7.96 -16.76
N GLY A 216 -14.79 -8.47 -16.67
CA GLY A 216 -13.61 -7.90 -17.31
C GLY A 216 -13.03 -6.74 -16.51
N ALA A 217 -11.72 -6.54 -16.64
CA ALA A 217 -10.99 -5.47 -15.97
C ALA A 217 -11.11 -4.14 -16.74
N ASN A 218 -11.16 -3.03 -16.01
CA ASN A 218 -10.90 -1.71 -16.58
C ASN A 218 -9.40 -1.57 -16.85
N THR A 219 -9.00 -1.46 -18.11
CA THR A 219 -7.59 -1.41 -18.51
C THR A 219 -7.06 0.00 -18.76
N THR A 220 -7.80 1.03 -18.34
CA THR A 220 -7.45 2.45 -18.61
C THR A 220 -7.46 3.34 -17.37
N TYR A 221 -7.92 2.83 -16.24
CA TYR A 221 -7.98 3.59 -15.00
C TYR A 221 -6.57 3.87 -14.47
N HIS A 222 -6.27 5.14 -14.24
CA HIS A 222 -4.97 5.60 -13.74
C HIS A 222 -3.78 5.10 -14.57
N SER A 223 -3.88 5.06 -15.91
CA SER A 223 -2.79 4.57 -16.77
C SER A 223 -1.57 5.51 -16.91
N GLY A 224 -1.40 6.46 -15.98
CA GLY A 224 -0.31 7.43 -15.97
C GLY A 224 0.33 7.50 -14.59
N PRO A 225 1.29 8.40 -14.35
CA PRO A 225 1.92 8.53 -13.03
C PRO A 225 0.91 8.99 -11.97
N ASN A 226 0.76 8.21 -10.91
CA ASN A 226 -0.20 8.41 -9.85
C ASN A 226 0.47 8.41 -8.46
N THR A 227 -0.02 9.27 -7.56
CA THR A 227 0.42 9.32 -6.17
C THR A 227 -0.73 8.97 -5.24
N TYR A 228 -0.55 7.92 -4.44
CA TYR A 228 -1.47 7.44 -3.42
C TYR A 228 -0.98 7.88 -2.04
N VAL A 229 -1.78 8.65 -1.31
CA VAL A 229 -1.36 9.25 -0.04
C VAL A 229 -2.02 8.52 1.12
N LEU A 230 -1.22 8.12 2.13
CA LEU A 230 -1.76 7.54 3.35
C LEU A 230 -2.60 8.57 4.13
N PRO A 231 -3.78 8.18 4.66
CA PRO A 231 -4.61 9.08 5.46
C PRO A 231 -3.84 9.59 6.68
N THR A 232 -4.02 10.86 7.02
CA THR A 232 -3.18 11.52 8.04
C THR A 232 -3.81 11.70 9.42
N THR A 233 -5.12 11.55 9.50
CA THR A 233 -5.93 11.78 10.71
C THR A 233 -7.10 10.81 10.73
N ASN A 234 -7.63 10.50 11.91
CA ASN A 234 -8.92 9.81 12.04
C ASN A 234 -10.09 10.80 11.97
N GLY A 235 -11.09 10.48 11.15
CA GLY A 235 -12.28 11.29 10.95
C GLY A 235 -12.97 10.95 9.64
N VAL A 236 -14.08 11.63 9.34
CA VAL A 236 -14.81 11.48 8.08
C VAL A 236 -13.85 11.59 6.89
N GLY A 237 -13.96 10.67 5.94
CA GLY A 237 -13.03 10.56 4.81
C GLY A 237 -11.76 9.76 5.09
N THR A 238 -11.62 9.17 6.28
CA THR A 238 -10.57 8.19 6.59
C THR A 238 -11.10 6.79 6.33
N PHE A 239 -10.46 6.07 5.41
CA PHE A 239 -10.93 4.76 4.98
C PHE A 239 -9.80 3.84 4.52
N TYR A 240 -10.15 2.56 4.36
CA TYR A 240 -9.35 1.59 3.65
C TYR A 240 -9.79 1.52 2.17
N THR A 241 -8.84 1.39 1.26
CA THR A 241 -9.09 1.21 -0.17
C THR A 241 -8.10 0.24 -0.78
N CYS A 242 -8.48 -0.39 -1.88
CA CYS A 242 -7.57 -1.19 -2.69
C CYS A 242 -7.19 -0.40 -3.95
N ILE A 243 -5.90 -0.33 -4.27
CA ILE A 243 -5.40 0.34 -5.46
C ILE A 243 -5.63 -0.59 -6.66
N TRP A 244 -6.40 -0.10 -7.63
CA TRP A 244 -6.37 -0.57 -9.00
C TRP A 244 -5.70 0.51 -9.85
N ASP A 245 -4.67 0.13 -10.57
CA ASP A 245 -3.88 0.99 -11.43
C ASP A 245 -3.44 0.17 -12.65
N THR A 246 -3.44 0.80 -13.83
CA THR A 246 -3.21 0.09 -15.10
C THR A 246 -1.86 0.40 -15.73
N GLY A 247 -1.05 1.24 -15.07
CA GLY A 247 0.33 1.49 -15.41
C GLY A 247 0.68 2.95 -15.21
N GLY A 248 1.96 3.25 -15.15
CA GLY A 248 2.40 4.54 -14.70
C GLY A 248 3.78 4.40 -14.08
N SER A 249 4.20 5.44 -13.39
CA SER A 249 5.25 5.31 -12.39
C SER A 249 4.65 5.89 -11.12
N ASP A 250 4.31 4.99 -10.21
CA ASP A 250 3.35 5.26 -9.17
C ASP A 250 4.01 5.24 -7.80
N ALA A 251 3.43 6.01 -6.87
CA ALA A 251 4.01 6.19 -5.55
C ALA A 251 2.98 6.05 -4.44
N ILE A 252 3.37 5.41 -3.34
CA ILE A 252 2.70 5.56 -2.03
C ILE A 252 3.48 6.55 -1.17
N VAL A 253 2.78 7.49 -0.53
CA VAL A 253 3.41 8.57 0.25
C VAL A 253 2.78 8.70 1.64
N ASN A 254 3.62 8.70 2.68
CA ASN A 254 3.30 9.24 3.99
C ASN A 254 3.73 10.72 4.06
N ASN A 255 2.83 11.59 4.53
CA ASN A 255 3.11 13.03 4.70
C ASN A 255 3.16 13.45 6.18
N ARG A 256 3.16 12.49 7.11
CA ARG A 256 3.19 12.77 8.55
C ARG A 256 4.59 12.65 9.12
N SER A 257 4.79 13.16 10.33
CA SER A 257 5.97 12.88 11.16
C SER A 257 5.81 11.64 12.06
N ALA A 258 4.69 10.94 11.96
CA ALA A 258 4.45 9.71 12.72
C ALA A 258 4.84 8.48 11.88
N PRO A 259 5.27 7.38 12.52
CA PRO A 259 5.58 6.12 11.85
C PRO A 259 4.49 5.64 10.89
N SER A 260 4.92 4.93 9.85
CA SER A 260 4.04 4.24 8.92
C SER A 260 4.65 2.93 8.46
N VAL A 261 3.79 2.06 7.94
CA VAL A 261 4.17 0.90 7.16
C VAL A 261 3.74 1.16 5.73
N ILE A 262 4.68 1.03 4.78
CA ILE A 262 4.40 1.08 3.34
C ILE A 262 4.90 -0.23 2.72
N ASP A 263 3.99 -0.98 2.12
CA ASP A 263 4.28 -2.25 1.47
C ASP A 263 3.79 -2.22 0.03
N LEU A 264 4.74 -2.25 -0.91
CA LEU A 264 4.46 -2.13 -2.34
C LEU A 264 4.04 -3.45 -2.99
N ARG A 265 3.91 -4.54 -2.22
CA ARG A 265 3.52 -5.84 -2.75
C ARG A 265 2.02 -5.94 -2.99
N ALA A 266 1.67 -6.35 -4.20
CA ALA A 266 0.29 -6.65 -4.58
C ALA A 266 -0.27 -7.89 -3.87
N ALA A 267 -1.60 -7.98 -3.82
CA ALA A 267 -2.30 -9.18 -3.41
C ALA A 267 -1.84 -10.40 -4.22
N THR A 268 -1.48 -11.48 -3.52
CA THR A 268 -1.02 -12.73 -4.14
C THR A 268 -2.19 -13.61 -4.60
N LEU A 269 -3.39 -13.34 -4.05
CA LEU A 269 -4.59 -14.16 -4.14
C LEU A 269 -4.40 -15.58 -3.60
N GLN A 270 -3.31 -15.90 -2.90
CA GLN A 270 -3.08 -17.23 -2.33
C GLN A 270 -3.60 -17.32 -0.90
N VAL A 271 -3.91 -18.53 -0.45
CA VAL A 271 -4.17 -18.81 0.98
C VAL A 271 -2.83 -18.73 1.72
N GLY A 272 -2.50 -17.52 2.16
CA GLY A 272 -1.21 -17.20 2.74
C GLY A 272 -1.15 -15.74 3.16
N VAL A 273 -0.03 -15.39 3.80
CA VAL A 273 0.30 -13.98 4.07
C VAL A 273 0.32 -13.22 2.74
N GLY A 274 -0.38 -12.08 2.68
CA GLY A 274 -0.53 -11.29 1.46
C GLY A 274 -1.60 -11.80 0.49
N GLY A 275 -2.45 -12.75 0.89
CA GLY A 275 -3.56 -13.26 0.07
C GLY A 275 -4.47 -12.16 -0.45
N GLY A 276 -4.94 -11.28 0.44
CA GLY A 276 -5.71 -10.07 0.12
C GLY A 276 -4.87 -8.80 -0.09
N GLY A 277 -3.55 -8.93 -0.18
CA GLY A 277 -2.62 -7.80 -0.21
C GLY A 277 -1.95 -7.52 1.13
N PHE A 278 -1.03 -6.58 1.11
CA PHE A 278 -0.31 -6.09 2.28
C PHE A 278 -0.83 -4.68 2.60
N LEU A 279 -1.06 -4.39 3.88
CA LEU A 279 -1.60 -3.10 4.29
C LEU A 279 -0.47 -2.09 4.40
N SER A 280 -0.60 -0.99 3.66
CA SER A 280 0.11 0.26 3.93
C SER A 280 -0.77 1.16 4.80
N PHE A 281 -0.24 1.66 5.92
CA PHE A 281 -0.99 2.46 6.89
C PHE A 281 -0.07 3.36 7.71
N ALA A 282 -0.62 4.45 8.26
CA ALA A 282 0.08 5.31 9.21
C ALA A 282 -0.33 4.97 10.64
N ASP A 283 0.61 5.00 11.57
CA ASP A 283 0.40 4.69 12.98
C ASP A 283 -0.68 5.58 13.61
N GLY A 284 -1.58 4.97 14.37
CA GLY A 284 -2.73 5.61 14.99
C GLY A 284 -3.85 6.01 14.03
N VAL A 285 -3.82 5.59 12.76
CA VAL A 285 -4.86 5.94 11.76
C VAL A 285 -5.57 4.69 11.25
N HIS A 286 -6.89 4.68 11.41
CA HIS A 286 -7.76 3.61 10.91
C HIS A 286 -8.08 3.87 9.43
N GLY A 287 -7.06 3.80 8.58
CA GLY A 287 -7.18 3.97 7.14
C GLY A 287 -5.89 3.58 6.45
N GLY A 288 -5.97 3.22 5.18
CA GLY A 288 -4.80 2.64 4.51
C GLY A 288 -5.12 2.04 3.15
N LEU A 289 -4.11 1.40 2.58
CA LEU A 289 -4.08 0.96 1.20
C LEU A 289 -3.71 -0.53 1.15
N THR A 290 -4.42 -1.29 0.32
CA THR A 290 -3.89 -2.53 -0.26
C THR A 290 -3.66 -2.32 -1.75
N ILE A 291 -2.93 -3.22 -2.40
CA ILE A 291 -2.68 -3.18 -3.84
C ILE A 291 -3.32 -4.42 -4.49
N ALA A 292 -4.15 -4.23 -5.51
CA ALA A 292 -4.83 -5.32 -6.21
C ALA A 292 -3.83 -6.21 -6.96
N ASN A 293 -4.20 -7.46 -7.21
CA ASN A 293 -3.34 -8.38 -7.94
C ASN A 293 -3.03 -7.85 -9.36
N GLY A 294 -1.77 -7.93 -9.75
CA GLY A 294 -1.30 -7.47 -11.08
C GLY A 294 -0.97 -5.98 -11.15
N VAL A 295 -1.30 -5.20 -10.13
CA VAL A 295 -0.88 -3.79 -10.02
C VAL A 295 0.58 -3.71 -9.54
N VAL A 296 1.33 -2.76 -10.08
CA VAL A 296 2.71 -2.46 -9.67
C VAL A 296 2.76 -1.03 -9.19
N ILE A 297 3.45 -0.80 -8.07
CA ILE A 297 3.79 0.53 -7.56
C ILE A 297 5.31 0.58 -7.44
N GLU A 298 5.95 1.56 -8.05
CA GLU A 298 7.41 1.62 -8.16
C GLU A 298 8.06 2.38 -7.00
N ALA A 299 7.34 3.30 -6.37
CA ALA A 299 7.92 4.20 -5.38
C ALA A 299 7.18 4.21 -4.03
N ALA A 300 7.96 4.40 -2.97
CA ALA A 300 7.45 4.64 -1.63
C ALA A 300 8.23 5.78 -0.97
N PHE A 301 7.50 6.69 -0.34
CA PHE A 301 8.08 7.78 0.41
C PHE A 301 7.50 7.81 1.82
N GLY A 302 8.35 7.58 2.80
CA GLY A 302 8.09 7.79 4.22
C GLY A 302 7.88 9.27 4.57
N GLY A 303 7.69 9.49 5.85
CA GLY A 303 7.40 10.74 6.51
C GLY A 303 8.57 11.24 7.34
N GLY A 304 8.29 11.74 8.54
CA GLY A 304 9.29 12.21 9.50
C GLY A 304 9.40 11.35 10.77
N GLY A 305 8.84 10.14 10.74
CA GLY A 305 8.89 9.17 11.84
C GLY A 305 9.50 7.87 11.37
N ALA A 306 9.80 6.94 12.29
CA ALA A 306 10.43 5.66 11.97
C ALA A 306 9.52 4.77 11.09
N ASP A 307 9.72 4.80 9.79
CA ASP A 307 8.92 4.12 8.79
C ASP A 307 9.47 2.74 8.45
N PHE A 308 8.56 1.82 8.12
CA PHE A 308 8.90 0.49 7.59
C PHE A 308 8.43 0.38 6.14
N ILE A 309 9.37 0.37 5.21
CA ILE A 309 9.10 0.40 3.76
C ILE A 309 9.61 -0.88 3.10
N VAL A 310 8.73 -1.58 2.39
CA VAL A 310 9.05 -2.79 1.62
C VAL A 310 8.69 -2.56 0.15
N GLY A 311 9.68 -2.79 -0.72
CA GLY A 311 9.54 -2.81 -2.17
C GLY A 311 8.77 -4.03 -2.68
N ASN A 312 8.93 -4.34 -3.96
CA ASN A 312 8.25 -5.45 -4.61
C ASN A 312 9.17 -6.13 -5.63
N ALA A 313 8.60 -6.72 -6.69
CA ALA A 313 9.36 -7.42 -7.71
C ALA A 313 9.80 -6.53 -8.89
N ALA A 314 9.48 -5.24 -8.83
CA ALA A 314 9.94 -4.21 -9.77
C ALA A 314 11.20 -3.52 -9.23
N SER A 315 11.84 -2.70 -10.06
CA SER A 315 12.89 -1.80 -9.57
C SER A 315 12.23 -0.64 -8.83
N ASN A 316 12.55 -0.49 -7.55
CA ASN A 316 11.89 0.46 -6.68
C ASN A 316 12.73 1.70 -6.35
N LEU A 317 12.03 2.81 -6.09
CA LEU A 317 12.58 3.97 -5.39
C LEU A 317 11.96 4.06 -4.00
N LEU A 318 12.75 3.77 -2.96
CA LEU A 318 12.32 3.80 -1.58
C LEU A 318 13.05 4.94 -0.85
N ALA A 319 12.29 5.83 -0.21
CA ALA A 319 12.87 6.93 0.56
C ALA A 319 12.20 7.05 1.93
N GLY A 320 12.96 6.90 3.01
CA GLY A 320 12.46 7.02 4.40
C GLY A 320 12.18 8.48 4.78
N ARG A 321 13.08 9.37 4.37
CA ARG A 321 13.11 10.83 4.58
C ARG A 321 13.59 11.23 5.97
N GLY A 322 12.81 11.06 7.02
CA GLY A 322 13.24 11.44 8.36
C GLY A 322 12.67 10.47 9.38
N GLY A 323 13.44 10.17 10.43
CA GLY A 323 13.15 9.06 11.31
C GLY A 323 14.26 8.01 11.21
N GLY A 324 14.22 7.00 12.09
CA GLY A 324 15.09 5.83 11.95
C GLY A 324 14.33 4.75 11.20
N ASP A 325 14.53 4.70 9.89
CA ASP A 325 13.69 3.97 8.95
C ASP A 325 14.26 2.58 8.62
N VAL A 326 13.39 1.68 8.17
CA VAL A 326 13.77 0.38 7.64
C VAL A 326 13.28 0.25 6.21
N LEU A 327 14.22 0.13 5.26
CA LEU A 327 13.94 0.05 3.84
C LEU A 327 14.40 -1.30 3.29
N ILE A 328 13.52 -2.02 2.60
CA ILE A 328 13.81 -3.34 2.01
C ILE A 328 13.43 -3.34 0.53
N GLY A 329 14.40 -3.44 -0.37
CA GLY A 329 14.20 -3.41 -1.83
C GLY A 329 13.51 -4.67 -2.39
N LEU A 330 13.96 -5.84 -1.93
CA LEU A 330 13.59 -7.20 -2.35
C LEU A 330 14.31 -7.71 -3.60
N THR A 331 13.80 -7.46 -4.79
CA THR A 331 14.38 -8.04 -6.01
C THR A 331 14.44 -7.02 -7.12
N ARG A 332 15.41 -7.20 -8.03
CA ARG A 332 15.79 -6.23 -9.07
C ARG A 332 16.60 -5.09 -8.47
N ASN A 333 16.97 -4.15 -9.33
CA ASN A 333 17.87 -3.06 -8.96
C ASN A 333 17.06 -1.95 -8.32
N ASP A 334 17.26 -1.73 -7.04
CA ASP A 334 16.51 -0.77 -6.25
C ASP A 334 17.37 0.44 -5.88
N ARG A 335 16.71 1.57 -5.62
CA ARG A 335 17.33 2.76 -5.03
C ARG A 335 16.70 3.02 -3.67
N LEU A 336 17.51 2.87 -2.62
CA LEU A 336 17.12 3.06 -1.23
C LEU A 336 17.80 4.31 -0.68
N ILE A 337 17.01 5.23 -0.13
CA ILE A 337 17.47 6.47 0.48
C ILE A 337 16.92 6.50 1.91
N GLY A 338 17.78 6.40 2.92
CA GLY A 338 17.35 6.46 4.32
C GLY A 338 16.78 7.84 4.65
N GLY A 339 17.66 8.84 4.67
CA GLY A 339 17.30 10.20 5.02
C GLY A 339 17.93 10.58 6.34
N ALA A 340 17.23 11.33 7.18
CA ALA A 340 17.76 11.77 8.46
C ALA A 340 17.34 10.85 9.61
N GLY A 341 18.30 10.28 10.32
CA GLY A 341 18.11 9.38 11.45
C GLY A 341 18.91 8.10 11.27
N ASP A 342 18.93 7.24 12.29
CA ASP A 342 19.68 5.98 12.21
C ASP A 342 18.89 4.96 11.37
N ASP A 343 19.22 4.83 10.09
CA ASP A 343 18.47 4.02 9.14
C ASP A 343 19.04 2.60 8.93
N ARG A 344 18.17 1.69 8.48
CA ARG A 344 18.54 0.33 8.04
C ARG A 344 18.05 0.06 6.62
N LEU A 345 19.00 -0.02 5.70
CA LEU A 345 18.74 -0.25 4.27
C LEU A 345 19.18 -1.66 3.87
N VAL A 346 18.27 -2.41 3.24
CA VAL A 346 18.51 -3.76 2.72
C VAL A 346 18.11 -3.83 1.24
N GLY A 347 19.09 -3.76 0.34
CA GLY A 347 18.85 -3.88 -1.11
C GLY A 347 18.22 -5.24 -1.47
N SER A 348 18.78 -6.30 -0.90
CA SER A 348 18.43 -7.70 -1.17
C SER A 348 19.01 -8.18 -2.50
N ALA A 349 18.22 -8.68 -3.44
CA ALA A 349 18.75 -9.29 -4.66
C ALA A 349 18.67 -8.33 -5.85
N GLY A 350 19.80 -7.89 -6.38
CA GLY A 350 19.80 -6.82 -7.37
C GLY A 350 21.14 -6.13 -7.45
N ASN A 351 21.29 -5.19 -8.37
CA ASN A 351 22.39 -4.23 -8.31
C ASN A 351 21.83 -2.95 -7.72
N ASP A 352 21.92 -2.81 -6.40
CA ASP A 352 21.18 -1.79 -5.66
C ASP A 352 22.04 -0.54 -5.43
N ILE A 353 21.38 0.60 -5.27
CA ILE A 353 21.99 1.86 -4.87
C ILE A 353 21.46 2.24 -3.50
N LEU A 354 22.34 2.31 -2.51
CA LEU A 354 22.00 2.63 -1.13
C LEU A 354 22.65 3.95 -0.73
N THR A 355 21.84 4.90 -0.28
CA THR A 355 22.28 6.13 0.38
C THR A 355 21.67 6.14 1.77
N GLY A 356 22.51 6.06 2.82
CA GLY A 356 22.04 6.15 4.20
C GLY A 356 21.49 7.53 4.48
N GLY A 357 22.38 8.51 4.56
CA GLY A 357 22.04 9.90 4.83
C GLY A 357 22.91 10.39 5.98
N PRO A 358 22.54 11.49 6.67
CA PRO A 358 23.16 11.81 7.95
C PRO A 358 22.77 10.82 9.06
N ASP A 359 23.57 10.84 10.14
CA ASP A 359 23.47 9.98 11.31
C ASP A 359 24.07 8.58 11.09
N ARG A 360 23.67 7.56 11.86
CA ARG A 360 24.37 6.26 11.85
C ARG A 360 23.56 5.20 11.14
N ASP A 361 23.97 4.89 9.92
CA ASP A 361 23.22 3.96 9.08
C ASP A 361 23.81 2.55 9.03
N ILE A 362 22.92 1.60 8.76
CA ILE A 362 23.26 0.21 8.50
C ILE A 362 22.85 -0.16 7.08
N LEU A 363 23.84 -0.33 6.22
CA LEU A 363 23.66 -0.60 4.80
C LEU A 363 24.00 -2.06 4.48
N ASN A 364 23.09 -2.73 3.79
CA ASN A 364 23.29 -4.08 3.29
C ASN A 364 22.80 -4.17 1.84
N GLY A 365 23.72 -4.19 0.88
CA GLY A 365 23.39 -4.38 -0.54
C GLY A 365 22.74 -5.75 -0.77
N GLY A 366 23.46 -6.82 -0.41
CA GLY A 366 22.97 -8.20 -0.52
C GLY A 366 23.53 -8.87 -1.77
N PRO A 367 22.82 -9.86 -2.36
CA PRO A 367 23.28 -10.45 -3.60
C PRO A 367 23.18 -9.53 -4.83
N GLY A 368 24.33 -9.10 -5.32
CA GLY A 368 24.50 -8.53 -6.66
C GLY A 368 25.61 -7.48 -6.64
N ARG A 369 25.65 -6.59 -7.62
CA ARG A 369 26.69 -5.55 -7.71
C ARG A 369 26.16 -4.26 -7.14
N ASP A 370 26.39 -4.05 -5.86
CA ASP A 370 25.77 -2.94 -5.14
C ASP A 370 26.67 -1.71 -5.07
N ARG A 371 26.03 -0.55 -4.90
CA ARG A 371 26.68 0.75 -4.81
C ARG A 371 26.22 1.47 -3.55
N PHE A 372 27.17 1.85 -2.70
CA PHE A 372 26.96 2.58 -1.46
C PHE A 372 27.40 4.03 -1.65
N ASP A 373 26.44 4.95 -1.70
CA ASP A 373 26.65 6.35 -2.05
C ASP A 373 26.82 7.22 -0.82
N PHE A 374 27.88 8.03 -0.84
CA PHE A 374 28.10 9.11 0.10
C PHE A 374 28.33 10.42 -0.64
N ASN A 375 27.47 11.41 -0.40
CA ASN A 375 27.49 12.70 -1.09
C ASN A 375 28.20 13.79 -0.29
N THR A 376 28.34 13.62 1.03
CA THR A 376 29.10 14.54 1.88
C THR A 376 29.83 13.78 2.97
N THR A 377 30.87 14.38 3.56
CA THR A 377 31.56 13.80 4.71
C THR A 377 30.72 13.79 5.99
N PHE A 378 29.64 14.58 6.05
CA PHE A 378 28.70 14.61 7.18
C PHE A 378 27.79 13.38 7.24
N GLU A 379 27.56 12.71 6.12
CA GLU A 379 26.72 11.51 6.05
C GLU A 379 27.31 10.36 6.89
N SER A 380 28.63 10.28 7.03
CA SER A 380 29.25 9.27 7.91
C SER A 380 30.43 9.85 8.68
N ALA A 381 30.11 10.81 9.56
CA ALA A 381 31.08 11.55 10.34
C ALA A 381 32.05 10.63 11.13
N ALA A 382 33.27 11.10 11.31
CA ALA A 382 34.28 10.34 12.05
C ALA A 382 33.85 10.08 13.51
N GLY A 383 33.86 8.81 13.95
CA GLY A 383 33.64 8.48 15.36
C GLY A 383 32.49 7.50 15.60
N ALA A 384 31.59 7.82 16.52
CA ALA A 384 30.52 6.93 16.98
C ALA A 384 29.31 6.88 16.04
N THR A 385 29.12 7.91 15.21
CA THR A 385 28.02 8.08 14.24
C THR A 385 28.43 7.61 12.84
N ARG A 386 29.29 6.60 12.75
CA ARG A 386 29.77 6.09 11.46
C ARG A 386 28.83 5.05 10.90
N ASP A 387 28.71 5.05 9.59
CA ASP A 387 27.95 4.03 8.88
C ASP A 387 28.62 2.67 8.91
N VAL A 388 27.78 1.66 8.76
CA VAL A 388 28.17 0.25 8.71
C VAL A 388 27.63 -0.39 7.44
N ILE A 389 28.53 -0.67 6.50
CA ILE A 389 28.26 -1.59 5.38
C ILE A 389 28.48 -3.02 5.90
N GLN A 390 27.42 -3.82 6.01
CA GLN A 390 27.49 -5.11 6.73
C GLN A 390 28.20 -6.22 5.95
N GLN A 391 27.88 -6.39 4.66
CA GLN A 391 28.28 -7.54 3.84
C GLN A 391 28.84 -7.11 2.47
N PHE A 392 29.84 -6.24 2.46
CA PHE A 392 30.49 -5.82 1.21
C PHE A 392 31.18 -7.00 0.52
N SER A 393 30.93 -7.15 -0.78
CA SER A 393 31.40 -8.25 -1.62
C SER A 393 32.29 -7.76 -2.76
N HIS A 394 33.61 -7.85 -2.55
CA HIS A 394 34.58 -7.59 -3.63
C HIS A 394 34.35 -8.54 -4.83
N THR A 395 33.93 -9.78 -4.57
CA THR A 395 33.69 -10.78 -5.62
C THR A 395 32.47 -10.48 -6.47
N GLN A 396 31.44 -9.85 -5.89
CA GLN A 396 30.25 -9.40 -6.65
C GLN A 396 30.44 -8.00 -7.26
N ARG A 397 31.57 -7.36 -6.94
CA ARG A 397 32.03 -6.06 -7.44
C ARG A 397 31.26 -4.88 -6.85
N ASP A 398 30.87 -5.00 -5.58
CA ASP A 398 30.31 -3.89 -4.83
C ASP A 398 31.25 -2.68 -4.86
N ARG A 399 30.67 -1.48 -4.73
CA ARG A 399 31.41 -0.22 -4.79
C ARG A 399 30.97 0.76 -3.73
N ILE A 400 31.94 1.43 -3.12
CA ILE A 400 31.71 2.62 -2.30
C ILE A 400 31.93 3.82 -3.19
N ASP A 401 30.93 4.68 -3.33
CA ASP A 401 31.01 5.88 -4.14
C ASP A 401 31.21 7.11 -3.25
N LEU A 402 32.37 7.75 -3.42
CA LEU A 402 32.76 9.01 -2.79
C LEU A 402 32.95 10.12 -3.83
N SER A 403 32.63 9.87 -5.11
CA SER A 403 32.92 10.77 -6.23
C SER A 403 32.09 12.04 -6.23
N SER A 404 31.07 12.14 -5.37
CA SER A 404 30.30 13.36 -5.13
C SER A 404 30.95 14.29 -4.09
N ILE A 405 31.99 13.83 -3.39
CA ILE A 405 32.67 14.59 -2.33
C ILE A 405 33.93 15.22 -2.91
N ASP A 406 33.97 16.54 -2.96
CA ASP A 406 35.16 17.26 -3.43
C ASP A 406 36.36 17.05 -2.49
N ALA A 407 37.40 16.41 -3.02
CA ALA A 407 38.67 16.15 -2.33
C ALA A 407 39.58 17.38 -2.23
N ASN A 408 39.18 18.55 -2.71
CA ASN A 408 39.90 19.80 -2.44
C ASN A 408 38.99 21.04 -2.48
N THR A 409 38.39 21.33 -1.33
CA THR A 409 37.47 22.47 -1.14
C THR A 409 38.07 23.86 -1.39
N THR A 410 39.37 23.97 -1.66
CA THR A 410 40.06 25.23 -1.98
C THR A 410 40.33 25.43 -3.47
N ALA A 411 40.21 24.38 -4.28
CA ALA A 411 40.32 24.45 -5.72
C ALA A 411 38.94 24.42 -6.37
N GLY A 412 38.85 24.95 -7.59
CA GLY A 412 37.57 25.02 -8.31
C GLY A 412 37.23 23.69 -8.99
N GLY A 413 35.98 23.26 -8.87
CA GLY A 413 35.47 22.01 -9.46
C GLY A 413 35.40 20.89 -8.43
N ASP A 414 35.16 19.67 -8.90
CA ASP A 414 35.11 18.47 -8.08
C ASP A 414 36.41 17.66 -8.27
N GLN A 415 37.21 17.52 -7.22
CA GLN A 415 38.49 16.82 -7.29
C GLN A 415 38.38 15.40 -6.76
N ALA A 416 38.97 14.46 -7.49
CA ALA A 416 38.99 13.07 -7.10
C ALA A 416 39.94 12.80 -5.92
N PHE A 417 39.56 11.85 -5.07
CA PHE A 417 40.41 11.38 -3.98
C PHE A 417 41.60 10.56 -4.45
N THR A 418 42.70 10.64 -3.68
CA THR A 418 43.83 9.70 -3.83
C THR A 418 43.68 8.51 -2.88
N PHE A 419 43.56 7.29 -3.42
CA PHE A 419 43.61 6.08 -2.61
C PHE A 419 45.05 5.74 -2.20
N ILE A 420 45.32 5.64 -0.90
CA ILE A 420 46.69 5.43 -0.36
C ILE A 420 46.87 4.05 0.30
N GLY A 421 45.90 3.14 0.15
CA GLY A 421 45.94 1.82 0.77
C GLY A 421 45.87 1.88 2.29
N ALA A 422 46.79 1.19 2.98
CA ALA A 422 46.78 1.10 4.45
C ALA A 422 47.67 2.14 5.16
N GLN A 423 48.45 2.93 4.42
CA GLN A 423 49.36 3.93 5.02
C GLN A 423 48.56 4.99 5.80
N THR A 424 49.15 5.52 6.88
CA THR A 424 48.54 6.67 7.59
C THR A 424 48.69 7.93 6.75
N PHE A 425 47.73 8.87 6.85
CA PHE A 425 47.80 10.14 6.13
C PHE A 425 49.11 10.90 6.40
N ALA A 426 49.53 10.95 7.68
CA ALA A 426 50.78 11.56 8.08
C ALA A 426 52.01 10.94 7.39
N ALA A 427 52.08 9.61 7.30
CA ALA A 427 53.21 8.93 6.66
C ALA A 427 53.23 9.14 5.14
N TYR A 428 52.08 9.07 4.48
CA TYR A 428 51.98 9.24 3.03
C TYR A 428 52.40 10.66 2.60
N LYS A 429 51.98 11.68 3.37
CA LYS A 429 52.31 13.10 3.13
C LYS A 429 53.79 13.42 3.27
N VAL A 430 54.58 12.65 4.02
CA VAL A 430 56.04 12.85 4.08
C VAL A 430 56.68 12.65 2.70
N SER A 431 56.22 11.64 1.95
CA SER A 431 56.68 11.37 0.58
C SER A 431 55.90 12.13 -0.52
N HIS A 432 54.70 12.61 -0.21
CA HIS A 432 53.80 13.30 -1.16
C HIS A 432 53.27 14.62 -0.56
N PRO A 433 54.12 15.63 -0.38
CA PRO A 433 53.72 16.91 0.20
C PRO A 433 52.67 17.58 -0.70
N GLY A 434 51.60 18.09 -0.08
CA GLY A 434 50.53 18.81 -0.79
C GLY A 434 49.57 17.92 -1.58
N VAL A 435 49.58 16.60 -1.37
CA VAL A 435 48.52 15.74 -1.92
C VAL A 435 47.15 16.23 -1.38
N PRO A 436 46.10 16.32 -2.23
CA PRO A 436 44.76 16.72 -1.79
C PRO A 436 44.10 15.65 -0.91
N GLY A 437 42.77 15.59 -0.94
CA GLY A 437 42.00 14.60 -0.20
C GLY A 437 42.44 13.16 -0.50
N MET A 438 42.50 12.36 0.56
CA MET A 438 42.98 10.98 0.56
C MET A 438 41.95 10.03 1.14
N VAL A 439 41.93 8.81 0.61
CA VAL A 439 41.17 7.68 1.16
C VAL A 439 42.13 6.57 1.55
N ARG A 440 41.96 6.04 2.76
CA ARG A 440 42.74 4.89 3.26
C ARG A 440 41.83 3.85 3.90
N VAL A 441 42.37 2.63 4.04
CA VAL A 441 41.70 1.52 4.73
C VAL A 441 42.54 1.08 5.92
N ALA A 442 42.00 1.27 7.13
CA ALA A 442 42.60 0.85 8.39
C ALA A 442 41.80 -0.32 8.99
N GLY A 443 42.24 -1.56 8.69
CA GLY A 443 41.49 -2.76 9.04
C GLY A 443 40.17 -2.82 8.25
N THR A 444 39.04 -2.75 8.95
CA THR A 444 37.69 -2.71 8.35
C THR A 444 37.14 -1.28 8.24
N ILE A 445 37.95 -0.26 8.51
CA ILE A 445 37.50 1.14 8.54
C ILE A 445 38.08 1.87 7.34
N VAL A 446 37.22 2.36 6.44
CA VAL A 446 37.57 3.38 5.46
C VAL A 446 37.68 4.70 6.21
N GLN A 447 38.75 5.44 5.96
CA GLN A 447 38.95 6.78 6.50
C GLN A 447 39.19 7.74 5.33
N VAL A 448 38.52 8.89 5.39
CA VAL A 448 38.63 9.96 4.40
C VAL A 448 39.21 11.19 5.08
N ASP A 449 40.23 11.78 4.47
CA ASP A 449 40.75 13.12 4.76
C ASP A 449 40.35 13.96 3.54
N GLN A 450 39.32 14.80 3.67
CA GLN A 450 38.74 15.54 2.56
C GLN A 450 39.61 16.71 2.13
N ASN A 451 40.19 17.44 3.08
CA ASN A 451 40.94 18.67 2.81
C ASN A 451 42.47 18.45 2.78
N GLY A 452 42.92 17.20 2.91
CA GLY A 452 44.31 16.83 2.87
C GLY A 452 45.10 17.35 4.07
N ASN A 453 44.48 17.68 5.21
CA ASN A 453 45.18 18.22 6.38
C ASN A 453 45.86 17.12 7.23
N GLY A 454 45.56 15.85 6.98
CA GLY A 454 46.06 14.68 7.71
C GLY A 454 45.15 14.18 8.83
N VAL A 455 43.96 14.78 8.99
CA VAL A 455 42.92 14.43 9.97
C VAL A 455 41.80 13.68 9.26
N VAL A 456 41.15 12.77 9.98
CA VAL A 456 40.02 12.00 9.46
C VAL A 456 38.75 12.85 9.54
N ASP A 457 38.13 13.13 8.40
CA ASP A 457 36.87 13.88 8.31
C ASP A 457 35.65 12.94 8.31
N MET A 458 35.80 11.75 7.72
CA MET A 458 34.72 10.75 7.59
C MET A 458 35.27 9.35 7.82
N THR A 459 34.46 8.47 8.41
CA THR A 459 34.79 7.04 8.55
C THR A 459 33.63 6.17 8.15
N ILE A 460 33.88 5.06 7.47
CA ILE A 460 32.85 4.04 7.16
C ILE A 460 33.37 2.69 7.66
N ARG A 461 32.56 1.93 8.39
CA ARG A 461 32.88 0.54 8.75
C ARG A 461 32.38 -0.40 7.67
N VAL A 462 33.26 -1.25 7.16
CA VAL A 462 32.95 -2.19 6.07
C VAL A 462 33.26 -3.61 6.50
N GLY A 463 32.21 -4.43 6.62
CA GLY A 463 32.30 -5.87 6.83
C GLY A 463 32.30 -6.64 5.50
N GLY A 464 32.73 -7.90 5.52
CA GLY A 464 32.60 -8.84 4.39
C GLY A 464 33.87 -9.08 3.58
N SER A 465 34.55 -8.03 3.12
CA SER A 465 35.75 -8.16 2.25
C SER A 465 36.91 -7.28 2.69
N VAL A 466 38.12 -7.63 2.24
CA VAL A 466 39.29 -6.74 2.28
C VAL A 466 39.23 -5.80 1.08
N LEU A 467 39.23 -4.49 1.35
CA LEU A 467 39.06 -3.46 0.32
C LEU A 467 40.37 -3.13 -0.41
N ASN A 468 40.26 -2.76 -1.68
CA ASN A 468 41.34 -2.22 -2.50
C ASN A 468 40.85 -1.07 -3.40
N ALA A 469 41.74 -0.50 -4.21
CA ALA A 469 41.44 0.68 -5.02
C ALA A 469 40.26 0.50 -6.00
N THR A 470 40.00 -0.71 -6.50
CA THR A 470 38.90 -0.95 -7.46
C THR A 470 37.53 -0.95 -6.82
N ASP A 471 37.46 -0.95 -5.48
CA ASP A 471 36.22 -0.95 -4.71
C ASP A 471 35.62 0.44 -4.53
N PHE A 472 36.32 1.49 -4.99
CA PHE A 472 35.92 2.88 -4.79
C PHE A 472 35.65 3.60 -6.11
N PHE A 473 34.58 4.38 -6.18
CA PHE A 473 34.51 5.53 -7.10
C PHE A 473 35.00 6.75 -6.33
N LEU A 474 36.01 7.43 -6.86
CA LEU A 474 36.78 8.47 -6.17
C LEU A 474 36.84 9.76 -6.95
#